data_AF-A0A2D1SSJ9-F1
#
_entry.id   AF-A0A2D1SSJ9-F1
#
_cell.length_a   1.000
_cell.length_b   1.000
_cell.length_c   1.000
_cell.angle_alpha   90.00
_cell.angle_beta   90.00
_cell.angle_gamma   90.00
#
_symmetry.space_group_name_H-M   'P 1'
#
loop_
_entity.id
_entity.type
_entity.pdbx_description
1 polymer ?
#
loop_
_entity_poly.entity_id
_entity_poly.type
_entity_poly.pdbx_seq_one_letter_code
_entity_poly.pdbx_strand_id
1 'polypeptide(L)'
;MKKINFSIILNIIVLIFLLATFYWQYEQLFVTRITLIIFSLIYLLFEIKKEYISRNKTTFIIFSVISLITVIISIIFDNSSLNSAINNRDYLIPVFTFSLISIMYKDVYTKNQ
;
A
#
# COMPACT_ATOMS: atom_id res chain seq x y z
N MET A 1 25.99 -3.99 13.69
CA MET A 1 25.44 -3.12 12.62
C MET A 1 23.93 -3.34 12.55
N LYS A 2 23.10 -2.31 12.72
CA LYS A 2 21.64 -2.42 12.54
C LYS A 2 21.39 -2.89 11.10
N LYS A 3 20.85 -4.10 10.90
CA LYS A 3 20.35 -4.53 9.60
C LYS A 3 19.29 -3.53 9.18
N ILE A 4 19.60 -2.66 8.22
CA ILE A 4 18.60 -1.77 7.64
C ILE A 4 17.56 -2.69 7.02
N ASN A 5 16.31 -2.57 7.49
CA ASN A 5 15.27 -3.49 7.08
C ASN A 5 14.83 -3.11 5.67
N PHE A 6 15.19 -3.93 4.68
CA PHE A 6 14.92 -3.69 3.26
C PHE A 6 13.46 -3.30 2.97
N SER A 7 12.52 -3.89 3.71
CA SER A 7 11.08 -3.61 3.62
C SER A 7 10.75 -2.14 3.98
N ILE A 8 11.43 -1.56 4.97
CA ILE A 8 11.26 -0.14 5.35
C ILE A 8 11.75 0.78 4.23
N ILE A 9 12.93 0.49 3.65
CA ILE A 9 13.44 1.28 2.53
C ILE A 9 12.46 1.23 1.36
N LEU A 10 11.95 0.03 1.04
CA LEU A 10 10.99 -0.17 -0.04
C LEU A 10 9.71 0.64 0.17
N ASN A 11 9.14 0.59 1.38
CA ASN A 11 7.93 1.37 1.71
C ASN A 11 8.17 2.89 1.62
N ILE A 12 9.34 3.37 2.04
CA ILE A 12 9.72 4.79 1.89
C ILE A 12 9.81 5.18 0.41
N ILE A 13 10.45 4.35 -0.43
CA ILE A 13 10.56 4.60 -1.88
C ILE A 13 9.17 4.65 -2.51
N VAL A 14 8.28 3.72 -2.16
CA VAL A 14 6.89 3.71 -2.64
C VAL A 14 6.15 4.96 -2.21
N LEU A 15 6.31 5.39 -0.95
CA LEU A 15 5.68 6.62 -0.46
C LEU A 15 6.16 7.86 -1.22
N ILE A 16 7.47 7.99 -1.44
CA ILE A 16 8.05 9.10 -2.22
C ILE A 16 7.52 9.07 -3.65
N PHE A 17 7.47 7.89 -4.27
CA PHE A 17 6.90 7.73 -5.61
C PHE A 17 5.43 8.17 -5.66
N LEU A 18 4.60 7.74 -4.71
CA LEU A 18 3.20 8.15 -4.63
C LEU A 18 3.06 9.67 -4.48
N LEU A 19 3.87 10.30 -3.63
CA LEU A 19 3.88 11.76 -3.47
C LEU A 19 4.32 12.47 -4.76
N ALA A 20 5.33 11.94 -5.47
CA ALA A 20 5.78 12.50 -6.74
C ALA A 20 4.70 12.42 -7.83
N THR A 21 3.87 11.36 -7.84
CA THR A 21 2.79 11.23 -8.85
C THR A 21 1.70 12.30 -8.73
N PHE A 22 1.52 12.93 -7.55
CA PHE A 22 0.61 14.08 -7.41
C PHE A 22 1.07 15.30 -8.19
N TYR A 23 2.38 15.52 -8.28
CA TYR A 23 2.95 16.66 -8.99
C TYR A 23 2.76 16.55 -10.51
N TRP A 24 2.72 15.32 -11.05
CA TRP A 24 2.71 15.09 -12.49
C TRP A 24 1.33 15.06 -13.14
N GLN A 25 0.28 14.58 -12.45
CA GLN A 25 -1.07 14.48 -13.02
C GLN A 25 -2.13 14.62 -11.94
N TYR A 26 -2.47 15.84 -11.52
CA TYR A 26 -3.30 16.07 -10.32
C TYR A 26 -4.70 15.44 -10.39
N GLU A 27 -5.33 15.35 -11.57
CA GLU A 27 -6.76 15.02 -11.69
C GLU A 27 -7.06 13.51 -11.78
N GLN A 28 -6.16 12.70 -12.35
CA GLN A 28 -6.45 11.29 -12.61
C GLN A 28 -6.10 10.39 -11.42
N LEU A 29 -7.03 9.56 -10.93
CA LEU A 29 -6.81 8.67 -9.77
C LEU A 29 -6.46 9.43 -8.47
N PHE A 30 -7.08 10.58 -8.25
CA PHE A 30 -6.82 11.43 -7.08
C PHE A 30 -7.12 10.70 -5.77
N VAL A 31 -8.32 10.14 -5.61
CA VAL A 31 -8.74 9.45 -4.38
C VAL A 31 -7.92 8.18 -4.16
N THR A 32 -7.63 7.44 -5.23
CA THR A 32 -6.78 6.25 -5.20
C THR A 32 -5.40 6.58 -4.65
N ARG A 33 -4.79 7.69 -5.07
CA ARG A 33 -3.47 8.09 -4.58
C ARG A 33 -3.49 8.52 -3.12
N ILE A 34 -4.51 9.27 -2.68
CA ILE A 34 -4.69 9.59 -1.25
C ILE A 34 -4.80 8.29 -0.45
N THR A 35 -5.61 7.35 -0.92
CA THR A 35 -5.84 6.05 -0.29
C THR A 35 -4.52 5.28 -0.15
N LEU A 36 -3.72 5.19 -1.22
CA LEU A 36 -2.42 4.52 -1.21
C LEU A 36 -1.42 5.19 -0.27
N ILE A 37 -1.39 6.52 -0.18
CA ILE A 37 -0.52 7.25 0.76
C ILE A 37 -0.90 6.90 2.20
N ILE A 38 -2.19 6.95 2.53
CA ILE A 38 -2.68 6.63 3.89
C ILE A 38 -2.28 5.21 4.27
N PHE A 39 -2.51 4.23 3.39
CA PHE A 39 -2.13 2.85 3.67
C PHE A 39 -0.61 2.66 3.74
N SER A 40 0.16 3.32 2.87
CA SER A 40 1.62 3.28 2.93
C SER A 40 2.16 3.79 4.27
N LEU A 41 1.60 4.88 4.81
CA LEU A 41 1.96 5.38 6.14
C LEU A 41 1.60 4.38 7.24
N ILE A 42 0.44 3.74 7.17
CA ILE A 42 0.04 2.73 8.17
C ILE A 42 0.95 1.49 8.08
N TYR A 43 1.36 1.09 6.89
CA TYR A 43 2.30 -0.01 6.72
C TYR A 43 3.71 0.32 7.23
N LEU A 44 4.17 1.56 7.08
CA LEU A 44 5.38 2.04 7.76
C LEU A 44 5.23 1.97 9.29
N LEU A 45 4.06 2.33 9.84
CA LEU A 45 3.80 2.17 11.28
C LEU A 45 3.85 0.71 11.71
N PHE A 46 3.36 -0.22 10.87
CA PHE A 46 3.45 -1.66 11.15
C PHE A 46 4.90 -2.15 11.20
N GLU A 47 5.77 -1.63 10.34
CA GLU A 47 7.19 -1.96 10.37
C GLU A 47 7.94 -1.34 11.53
N ILE A 48 7.57 -0.12 11.96
CA ILE A 48 8.11 0.49 13.18
C ILE A 48 7.68 -0.30 14.41
N LYS A 49 6.41 -0.75 14.45
CA LYS A 49 5.84 -1.57 15.53
C LYS A 49 5.87 -3.07 15.21
N LYS A 50 6.88 -3.52 14.47
CA LYS A 50 6.97 -4.90 13.95
C LYS A 50 6.81 -5.97 15.03
N GLU A 51 7.39 -5.77 16.22
CA GLU A 51 7.29 -6.71 17.33
C GLU A 51 5.83 -6.92 17.78
N TYR A 52 5.07 -5.83 17.92
CA TYR A 52 3.65 -5.89 18.29
C TYR A 52 2.81 -6.54 17.18
N ILE A 53 3.02 -6.13 15.93
CA ILE A 53 2.27 -6.65 14.78
C ILE A 53 2.59 -8.13 14.55
N SER A 54 3.82 -8.57 14.74
CA SER A 54 4.21 -9.97 14.59
C SER A 54 3.50 -10.92 15.55
N ARG A 55 3.03 -10.41 16.71
CA ARG A 55 2.18 -11.18 17.65
C ARG A 55 0.72 -11.22 17.24
N ASN A 56 0.26 -10.24 16.45
CA ASN A 56 -1.14 -10.04 16.07
C ASN A 56 -1.36 -10.25 14.57
N LYS A 57 -1.10 -11.49 14.12
CA LYS A 57 -1.22 -11.88 12.70
C LYS A 57 -2.57 -11.55 12.06
N THR A 58 -3.65 -11.81 12.79
CA THR A 58 -5.02 -11.55 12.33
C THR A 58 -5.24 -10.08 12.02
N THR A 59 -4.73 -9.17 12.86
CA THR A 59 -4.85 -7.71 12.66
C THR A 59 -4.19 -7.29 11.35
N PHE A 60 -3.00 -7.80 11.06
CA PHE A 60 -2.31 -7.51 9.80
C PHE A 60 -3.10 -7.99 8.59
N ILE A 61 -3.66 -9.21 8.65
CA ILE A 61 -4.43 -9.80 7.54
C ILE A 61 -5.71 -9.00 7.30
N ILE A 62 -6.50 -8.74 8.34
CA ILE A 62 -7.75 -7.96 8.23
C ILE A 62 -7.47 -6.59 7.64
N PHE A 63 -6.46 -5.89 8.17
CA PHE A 63 -6.08 -4.58 7.67
C PHE A 63 -5.65 -4.62 6.19
N SER A 64 -4.92 -5.67 5.79
CA SER A 64 -4.48 -5.85 4.41
C SER A 64 -5.62 -6.12 3.43
N VAL A 65 -6.62 -6.91 3.86
CA VAL A 65 -7.83 -7.14 3.06
C VAL A 65 -8.63 -5.85 2.91
N ILE A 66 -8.83 -5.10 4.00
CA ILE A 66 -9.50 -3.79 3.97
C ILE A 66 -8.76 -2.85 3.02
N SER A 67 -7.43 -2.77 3.12
CA SER A 67 -6.61 -1.94 2.25
C SER A 67 -6.85 -2.22 0.76
N LEU A 68 -6.83 -3.49 0.36
CA LEU A 68 -7.06 -3.89 -1.04
C LEU A 68 -8.47 -3.52 -1.52
N ILE A 69 -9.48 -3.77 -0.70
CA ILE A 69 -10.87 -3.42 -1.02
C ILE A 69 -11.02 -1.90 -1.19
N THR A 70 -10.46 -1.11 -0.28
CA THR A 70 -10.52 0.36 -0.36
C THR A 70 -9.76 0.90 -1.58
N VAL A 71 -8.64 0.29 -1.97
CA VAL A 71 -7.92 0.65 -3.21
C VAL A 71 -8.78 0.37 -4.44
N ILE A 72 -9.46 -0.78 -4.51
CA ILE A 72 -10.35 -1.10 -5.63
C ILE A 72 -11.53 -0.12 -5.68
N ILE A 73 -12.16 0.17 -4.54
CA ILE A 73 -13.28 1.11 -4.46
C ILE A 73 -12.85 2.52 -4.89
N SER A 74 -11.65 2.97 -4.49
CA SER A 74 -11.15 4.30 -4.87
C SER A 74 -10.86 4.41 -6.38
N ILE A 75 -10.36 3.35 -7.02
CA ILE A 75 -10.19 3.30 -8.49
C ILE A 75 -11.54 3.42 -9.20
N ILE A 76 -12.56 2.69 -8.72
CA ILE A 76 -13.90 2.76 -9.28
C ILE A 76 -14.47 4.17 -9.10
N PHE A 77 -14.31 4.77 -7.92
CA PHE A 77 -14.77 6.11 -7.61
C PHE A 77 -14.12 7.18 -8.51
N ASP A 78 -12.79 7.14 -8.68
CA ASP A 78 -12.07 8.09 -9.52
C ASP A 78 -12.52 7.98 -10.99
N ASN A 79 -12.63 6.76 -11.53
CA ASN A 79 -13.08 6.56 -12.91
C ASN A 79 -14.55 6.95 -13.11
N SER A 80 -15.43 6.65 -12.14
CA SER A 80 -16.83 7.06 -12.23
C SER A 80 -16.99 8.58 -12.15
N SER A 81 -16.19 9.26 -11.33
CA SER A 81 -16.21 10.71 -11.17
C SER A 81 -15.76 11.43 -12.45
N LEU A 82 -14.76 10.88 -13.14
CA LEU A 82 -14.23 11.42 -14.39
C LEU A 82 -15.04 11.01 -15.63
N ASN A 83 -16.11 10.22 -15.46
CA ASN A 83 -16.87 9.60 -16.55
C ASN A 83 -15.97 8.86 -17.57
N SER A 84 -14.88 8.27 -17.08
CA SER A 84 -13.92 7.53 -17.88
C SER A 84 -14.14 6.03 -17.72
N ALA A 85 -13.98 5.28 -18.81
CA ALA A 85 -13.94 3.83 -18.72
C ALA A 85 -12.70 3.41 -17.92
N ILE A 86 -12.86 2.40 -17.05
CA ILE A 86 -11.74 1.82 -16.29
C ILE A 86 -10.69 1.31 -17.27
N ASN A 87 -9.45 1.72 -17.06
CA ASN A 87 -8.34 1.27 -17.89
C ASN A 87 -7.81 -0.07 -17.34
N ASN A 88 -7.44 -0.99 -18.23
CA ASN A 88 -6.78 -2.24 -17.82
C ASN A 88 -5.52 -2.00 -16.96
N ARG A 89 -4.87 -0.85 -17.15
CA ARG A 89 -3.71 -0.42 -16.36
C ARG A 89 -4.05 -0.12 -14.90
N ASP A 90 -5.29 0.26 -14.59
CA ASP A 90 -5.70 0.58 -13.22
C ASP A 90 -5.67 -0.68 -12.33
N TYR A 91 -5.88 -1.87 -12.92
CA TYR A 91 -5.76 -3.15 -12.22
C TYR A 91 -4.32 -3.51 -11.82
N LEU A 92 -3.31 -2.84 -12.38
CA LEU A 92 -1.93 -3.03 -11.93
C LEU A 92 -1.75 -2.49 -10.50
N ILE A 93 -2.53 -1.47 -10.10
CA ILE A 93 -2.41 -0.85 -8.78
C ILE A 93 -2.72 -1.89 -7.66
N PRO A 94 -3.88 -2.56 -7.63
CA PRO A 94 -4.14 -3.62 -6.65
C PRO A 94 -3.10 -4.75 -6.68
N VAL A 95 -2.59 -5.13 -7.86
CA VAL A 95 -1.56 -6.18 -8.00
C VAL A 95 -0.24 -5.76 -7.34
N PHE A 96 0.20 -4.52 -7.57
CA PHE A 96 1.38 -3.97 -6.90
C PHE A 96 1.16 -3.85 -5.40
N THR A 97 0.00 -3.35 -4.96
CA THR A 97 -0.37 -3.27 -3.54
C THR A 97 -0.31 -4.65 -2.87
N PHE A 98 -0.90 -5.68 -3.50
CA PHE A 98 -0.86 -7.06 -2.99
C PHE A 98 0.57 -7.61 -2.91
N SER A 99 1.41 -7.30 -3.91
CA SER A 99 2.81 -7.72 -3.92
C SER A 99 3.61 -7.10 -2.76
N LEU A 100 3.41 -5.81 -2.50
CA LEU A 100 4.05 -5.11 -1.37
C LEU A 100 3.58 -5.67 -0.02
N ILE A 101 2.27 -5.90 0.13
CA ILE A 101 1.69 -6.55 1.31
C ILE A 101 2.32 -7.92 1.54
N SER A 102 2.48 -8.71 0.48
CA SER A 102 3.07 -10.05 0.53
C SER A 102 4.54 -10.03 0.96
N ILE A 103 5.33 -9.08 0.43
CA ILE A 103 6.73 -8.87 0.83
C ILE A 103 6.81 -8.53 2.31
N MET A 104 5.99 -7.57 2.76
CA MET A 104 5.99 -7.14 4.15
C MET A 104 5.48 -8.24 5.09
N TYR A 105 4.44 -8.99 4.71
CA TYR A 105 4.00 -10.17 5.45
C TYR A 105 5.15 -11.17 5.63
N LYS A 106 5.90 -11.45 4.56
CA LYS A 106 7.06 -12.32 4.62
C LYS A 106 8.14 -11.75 5.56
N ASP A 107 8.40 -10.45 5.51
CA ASP A 107 9.38 -9.83 6.40
C ASP A 107 8.95 -9.87 7.88
N VAL A 108 7.66 -9.72 8.17
CA VAL A 108 7.09 -9.74 9.53
C VAL A 108 7.08 -11.14 10.13
N TYR A 109 6.67 -12.17 9.39
CA TYR A 109 6.37 -13.49 9.96
C TYR A 109 7.37 -14.60 9.62
N THR A 110 8.25 -14.43 8.62
CA THR A 110 9.17 -15.50 8.17
C THR A 110 10.61 -15.33 8.64
N LYS A 111 10.97 -14.20 9.27
CA LYS A 111 12.29 -13.99 9.90
C LYS A 111 12.31 -14.28 11.42
N ASN A 112 11.16 -14.62 12.01
CA ASN A 112 10.99 -14.86 13.45
C ASN A 112 10.75 -16.35 13.78
N GLN A 113 11.03 -17.26 12.85
CA GLN A 113 11.16 -18.70 13.07
C GLN A 113 12.60 -19.10 12.76
#